data_AF-A0A084TI51-F1
#
_entry.id   AF-A0A084TI51-F1
#
_cell.length_a   1.000
_cell.length_b   1.000
_cell.length_c   1.000
_cell.angle_alpha   90.00
_cell.angle_beta   90.00
_cell.angle_gamma   90.00
#
_symmetry.space_group_name_H-M   'P 1'
#
loop_
_entity.id
_entity.type
_entity.pdbx_description
1 polymer ?
#
loop_
_entity_poly.entity_id
_entity_poly.type
_entity_poly.pdbx_seq_one_letter_code
_entity_poly.pdbx_strand_id
1 'polypeptide(L)'
;MKTTARFEAAVIKLYTAFHSNTLNPECCKQCAVGNILNQTAQWKHLSDEHGSLNLNYIGLVNQRFGRRFNGYTPLELLQIEHAFLKGCGYQLPLNHKNSKPEHATNPDNLFKGLSYVVEVLCKLDNLPNVMDCSKMFNYNAEHLSSSIK
;
A
#
# COMPACT_ATOMS: atom_id res chain seq x y z
N MET A 1 -17.61 -6.75 11.82
CA MET A 1 -17.54 -5.52 10.99
C MET A 1 -18.02 -5.89 9.60
N LYS A 2 -18.87 -5.08 8.95
CA LYS A 2 -19.27 -5.35 7.57
C LYS A 2 -18.19 -4.81 6.63
N THR A 3 -17.46 -5.69 5.97
CA THR A 3 -16.40 -5.38 5.01
C THR A 3 -16.93 -5.44 3.58
N THR A 4 -16.17 -4.90 2.62
CA THR A 4 -16.51 -4.99 1.19
C THR A 4 -15.82 -6.21 0.57
N ALA A 5 -16.45 -6.83 -0.43
CA ALA A 5 -15.84 -7.96 -1.15
C ALA A 5 -14.51 -7.57 -1.82
N ARG A 6 -14.38 -6.31 -2.27
CA ARG A 6 -13.14 -5.75 -2.83
C ARG A 6 -12.01 -5.73 -1.79
N PHE A 7 -12.31 -5.24 -0.59
CA PHE A 7 -11.37 -5.20 0.53
C PHE A 7 -10.91 -6.60 0.92
N GLU A 8 -11.86 -7.52 1.15
CA GLU A 8 -11.56 -8.90 1.54
C GLU A 8 -10.69 -9.61 0.50
N ALA A 9 -11.02 -9.47 -0.79
CA ALA A 9 -10.25 -10.06 -1.87
C ALA A 9 -8.80 -9.52 -1.90
N ALA A 10 -8.59 -8.22 -1.65
CA ALA A 10 -7.26 -7.64 -1.58
C ALA A 10 -6.47 -8.15 -0.38
N VAL A 11 -7.08 -8.17 0.81
CA VAL A 11 -6.43 -8.64 2.04
C VAL A 11 -6.04 -10.12 1.93
N ILE A 12 -6.91 -10.98 1.40
CA ILE A 12 -6.61 -12.41 1.20
C ILE A 12 -5.41 -12.60 0.27
N LYS A 13 -5.34 -11.83 -0.83
CA LYS A 13 -4.20 -11.87 -1.76
C LYS A 13 -2.89 -11.43 -1.11
N LEU A 14 -2.92 -10.34 -0.35
CA LEU A 14 -1.75 -9.83 0.36
C LEU A 14 -1.29 -10.78 1.48
N TYR A 15 -2.23 -11.36 2.23
CA TYR A 15 -1.96 -12.40 3.22
C TYR A 15 -1.25 -13.59 2.57
N THR A 16 -1.80 -14.09 1.46
CA THR A 16 -1.21 -15.21 0.72
C THR A 16 0.19 -14.85 0.21
N ALA A 17 0.37 -13.64 -0.31
CA ALA A 17 1.66 -13.18 -0.83
C ALA A 17 2.75 -13.09 0.27
N PHE A 18 2.39 -12.60 1.45
CA PHE A 18 3.27 -12.51 2.60
C PHE A 18 3.72 -13.91 3.08
N HIS A 19 2.78 -14.82 3.29
CA HIS A 19 3.09 -16.17 3.78
C HIS A 19 3.73 -17.08 2.74
N SER A 20 3.58 -16.79 1.44
CA SER A 20 4.23 -17.54 0.35
C SER A 20 5.58 -16.96 -0.07
N ASN A 21 6.11 -15.94 0.62
CA ASN A 21 7.34 -15.23 0.25
C ASN A 21 7.31 -14.65 -1.19
N THR A 22 6.12 -14.28 -1.69
CA THR A 22 5.93 -13.66 -3.01
C THR A 22 5.64 -12.17 -2.93
N LEU A 23 5.84 -11.57 -1.75
CA LEU A 23 5.73 -10.13 -1.52
C LEU A 23 7.12 -9.46 -1.58
N ASN A 24 7.34 -8.60 -2.57
CA ASN A 24 8.63 -7.95 -2.82
C ASN A 24 8.44 -6.48 -3.25
N PRO A 25 8.92 -5.49 -2.46
CA PRO A 25 8.89 -4.07 -2.79
C PRO A 25 9.63 -3.67 -4.06
N GLU A 26 10.64 -4.44 -4.48
CA GLU A 26 11.47 -4.11 -5.64
C GLU A 26 10.94 -4.70 -6.96
N CYS A 27 9.80 -5.42 -6.93
CA CYS A 27 9.26 -6.12 -8.09
C CYS A 27 7.81 -5.68 -8.37
N CYS A 28 7.56 -5.03 -9.51
CA CYS A 28 6.22 -4.52 -9.84
C CYS A 28 5.12 -5.60 -10.00
N LYS A 29 5.49 -6.88 -10.07
CA LYS A 29 4.55 -8.01 -10.09
C LYS A 29 4.27 -8.55 -8.69
N GLN A 30 5.22 -8.39 -7.77
CA GLN A 30 5.21 -8.99 -6.44
C GLN A 30 5.08 -7.95 -5.33
N CYS A 31 5.01 -6.66 -5.64
CA CYS A 31 4.64 -5.64 -4.67
C CYS A 31 3.15 -5.78 -4.28
N ALA A 32 2.68 -4.91 -3.38
CA ALA A 32 1.30 -4.94 -2.91
C ALA A 32 0.31 -4.82 -4.07
N VAL A 33 0.50 -3.85 -4.97
CA VAL A 33 -0.38 -3.66 -6.12
C VAL A 33 -0.29 -4.83 -7.10
N GLY A 34 0.93 -5.30 -7.39
CA GLY A 34 1.14 -6.45 -8.27
C GLY A 34 0.36 -7.68 -7.82
N ASN A 35 0.43 -8.01 -6.52
CA ASN A 35 -0.33 -9.13 -5.96
C ASN A 35 -1.85 -8.92 -6.00
N ILE A 36 -2.35 -7.71 -5.66
CA ILE A 36 -3.79 -7.38 -5.78
C ILE A 36 -4.28 -7.58 -7.22
N LEU A 37 -3.44 -7.24 -8.20
CA LEU A 37 -3.69 -7.36 -9.64
C LEU A 37 -3.23 -8.70 -10.24
N ASN A 38 -3.18 -9.78 -9.45
CA ASN A 38 -2.82 -11.13 -9.90
C ASN A 38 -1.43 -11.22 -10.57
N GLN A 39 -0.43 -10.63 -9.93
CA GLN A 39 0.96 -10.60 -10.37
C GLN A 39 1.20 -9.92 -11.73
N THR A 40 0.34 -8.96 -12.07
CA THR A 40 0.50 -8.14 -13.28
C THR A 40 1.27 -6.85 -12.98
N ALA A 41 2.09 -6.41 -13.93
CA ALA A 41 2.87 -5.17 -13.82
C ALA A 41 2.31 -4.03 -14.67
N GLN A 42 1.10 -4.16 -15.24
CA GLN A 42 0.53 -3.17 -16.16
C GLN A 42 0.31 -1.80 -15.49
N TRP A 43 -0.02 -1.81 -14.20
CA TRP A 43 -0.25 -0.61 -13.40
C TRP A 43 0.98 0.31 -13.31
N LYS A 44 2.20 -0.22 -13.49
CA LYS A 44 3.44 0.57 -13.42
C LYS A 44 3.50 1.68 -14.48
N HIS A 45 2.75 1.53 -15.58
CA HIS A 45 2.72 2.50 -16.68
C HIS A 45 1.77 3.67 -16.44
N LEU A 46 1.09 3.71 -15.29
CA LEU A 46 0.16 4.79 -14.91
C LEU A 46 0.88 6.02 -14.35
N SER A 47 2.16 5.88 -13.97
CA SER A 47 3.04 6.94 -13.48
C SER A 47 4.40 6.80 -14.17
N ASP A 48 5.12 7.91 -14.32
CA ASP A 48 6.47 7.91 -14.88
C ASP A 48 7.53 7.54 -13.83
N GLU A 49 7.24 7.82 -12.56
CA GLU A 49 8.13 7.54 -11.43
C GLU A 49 7.52 6.47 -10.52
N HIS A 50 8.34 5.48 -10.13
CA HIS A 50 7.88 4.41 -9.26
C HIS A 50 7.63 4.92 -7.83
N GLY A 51 6.46 4.62 -7.29
CA GLY A 51 6.03 5.13 -5.99
C GLY A 51 5.56 6.59 -5.98
N SER A 52 5.47 7.24 -7.16
CA SER A 52 4.84 8.56 -7.28
C SER A 52 3.32 8.44 -7.26
N LEU A 53 2.66 9.48 -6.73
CA LEU A 53 1.20 9.64 -6.76
C LEU A 53 0.72 10.40 -8.00
N ASN A 54 1.66 10.87 -8.84
CA ASN A 54 1.34 11.64 -10.04
C ASN A 54 1.03 10.68 -11.19
N LEU A 55 -0.19 10.78 -11.73
CA LEU A 55 -0.55 10.07 -12.94
C LEU A 55 0.13 10.71 -14.15
N ASN A 56 0.71 9.88 -15.01
CA ASN A 56 1.16 10.32 -16.33
C ASN A 56 -0.03 10.43 -17.30
N TYR A 57 0.23 10.73 -18.57
CA TYR A 57 -0.83 10.86 -19.58
C TYR A 57 -1.71 9.61 -19.68
N ILE A 58 -1.12 8.41 -19.71
CA ILE A 58 -1.85 7.13 -19.76
C ILE A 58 -2.68 6.96 -18.49
N GLY A 59 -2.11 7.24 -17.32
CA GLY A 59 -2.80 7.23 -16.05
C GLY A 59 -4.01 8.15 -16.02
N LEU A 60 -3.85 9.41 -16.46
CA LEU A 60 -4.89 10.43 -16.49
C LEU A 60 -6.04 10.05 -17.44
N VAL A 61 -5.73 9.51 -18.62
CA VAL A 61 -6.74 9.00 -19.55
C VAL A 61 -7.55 7.90 -18.86
N ASN A 62 -6.90 6.84 -18.38
CA ASN A 62 -7.62 5.74 -17.72
C ASN A 62 -8.43 6.22 -16.50
N GLN A 63 -7.92 7.19 -15.74
CA GLN A 63 -8.59 7.79 -14.59
C GLN A 63 -9.86 8.53 -15.01
N ARG A 64 -9.76 9.41 -16.02
CA ARG A 64 -10.89 10.24 -16.50
C ARG A 64 -11.97 9.41 -17.18
N PHE A 65 -11.59 8.35 -17.88
CA PHE A 65 -12.53 7.39 -18.47
C PHE A 65 -13.14 6.42 -17.44
N GLY A 66 -12.78 6.53 -16.16
CA GLY A 66 -13.34 5.70 -15.09
C GLY A 66 -12.92 4.23 -15.15
N ARG A 67 -11.80 3.91 -15.83
CA ARG A 67 -11.30 2.55 -15.91
C ARG A 67 -10.93 2.04 -14.52
N ARG A 68 -11.29 0.79 -14.24
CA ARG A 68 -10.98 0.09 -12.98
C ARG A 68 -10.12 -1.15 -13.24
N PHE A 69 -9.20 -1.41 -12.31
CA PHE A 69 -8.33 -2.58 -12.29
C PHE A 69 -8.62 -3.36 -11.01
N ASN A 70 -9.29 -4.51 -11.10
CA ASN A 70 -9.83 -5.24 -9.94
C ASN A 70 -10.65 -4.34 -8.98
N GLY A 71 -11.38 -3.37 -9.53
CA GLY A 71 -12.18 -2.43 -8.74
C GLY A 71 -11.45 -1.16 -8.27
N TYR A 72 -10.18 -0.98 -8.63
CA TYR A 72 -9.39 0.20 -8.26
C TYR A 72 -9.18 1.18 -9.42
N THR A 73 -9.30 2.49 -9.19
CA THR A 73 -8.84 3.50 -10.17
C THR A 73 -7.31 3.52 -10.29
N PRO A 74 -6.77 4.09 -11.38
CA PRO A 74 -5.35 4.39 -11.46
C PRO A 74 -4.76 5.10 -10.23
N LEU A 75 -5.42 6.15 -9.74
CA LEU A 75 -4.93 6.89 -8.58
C LEU A 75 -4.95 6.04 -7.30
N GLU A 76 -6.00 5.25 -7.09
CA GLU A 76 -6.10 4.33 -5.94
C GLU A 76 -4.95 3.30 -5.97
N LEU A 77 -4.58 2.77 -7.14
CA LEU A 77 -3.43 1.87 -7.26
C LEU A 77 -2.11 2.55 -6.86
N LEU A 78 -1.88 3.80 -7.31
CA LEU A 78 -0.68 4.54 -6.93
C LEU A 78 -0.64 4.82 -5.41
N GLN A 79 -1.79 5.13 -4.80
CA GLN A 79 -1.89 5.33 -3.35
C GLN A 79 -1.53 4.07 -2.56
N ILE A 80 -1.99 2.90 -3.02
CA ILE A 80 -1.67 1.60 -2.41
C ILE A 80 -0.17 1.32 -2.50
N GLU A 81 0.44 1.47 -3.68
CA GLU A 81 1.86 1.22 -3.86
C GLU A 81 2.72 2.19 -3.03
N HIS A 82 2.38 3.47 -3.08
CA HIS A 82 3.08 4.50 -2.31
C HIS A 82 3.05 4.17 -0.81
N ALA A 83 1.90 3.75 -0.28
CA ALA A 83 1.79 3.36 1.12
C ALA A 83 2.62 2.12 1.46
N PHE A 84 2.64 1.12 0.57
CA PHE A 84 3.45 -0.09 0.75
C PHE A 84 4.94 0.24 0.83
N LEU A 85 5.46 0.97 -0.15
CA LEU A 85 6.87 1.35 -0.22
C LEU A 85 7.27 2.25 0.97
N LYS A 86 6.40 3.20 1.34
CA LYS A 86 6.61 4.07 2.51
C LYS A 86 6.68 3.26 3.81
N GLY A 87 5.77 2.29 3.98
CA GLY A 87 5.77 1.41 5.16
C GLY A 87 7.00 0.51 5.22
N CYS A 88 7.53 0.07 4.07
CA CYS A 88 8.79 -0.67 3.97
C CYS A 88 10.05 0.21 4.19
N GLY A 89 9.88 1.53 4.36
CA GLY A 89 10.97 2.46 4.67
C GLY A 89 11.64 3.12 3.46
N TYR A 90 11.05 3.03 2.27
CA TYR A 90 11.58 3.70 1.08
C TYR A 90 11.29 5.21 1.10
N GLN A 91 12.25 5.99 0.58
CA GLN A 91 12.04 7.39 0.23
C GLN A 91 11.41 7.47 -1.16
N LEU A 92 10.27 8.16 -1.26
CA LEU A 92 9.43 8.21 -2.45
C LEU A 92 9.34 9.62 -3.04
N PRO A 93 9.23 9.76 -4.38
CA PRO A 93 9.32 8.70 -5.39
C PRO A 93 10.72 8.05 -5.43
N LEU A 94 10.80 6.81 -5.92
CA LEU A 94 12.09 6.12 -5.96
C LEU A 94 13.04 6.85 -6.90
N ASN A 95 14.22 7.20 -6.38
CA ASN A 95 15.30 7.78 -7.13
C ASN A 95 16.56 6.95 -6.90
N HIS A 96 17.38 6.76 -7.94
CA HIS A 96 18.67 6.06 -7.84
C HIS A 96 19.64 6.72 -6.84
N LYS A 97 19.42 7.99 -6.49
CA LYS A 97 20.19 8.71 -5.48
C LYS A 97 19.71 8.49 -4.04
N ASN A 98 18.49 7.98 -3.85
CA ASN A 98 17.94 7.75 -2.51
C ASN A 98 18.59 6.50 -1.92
N SER A 99 18.93 6.56 -0.64
CA SER A 99 19.39 5.39 0.10
C SER A 99 18.29 4.35 0.15
N LYS A 100 18.56 3.14 -0.34
CA LYS A 100 17.67 1.99 -0.16
C LYS A 100 17.70 1.58 1.32
N PRO A 101 16.55 1.16 1.89
CA PRO A 101 16.56 0.56 3.22
C PRO A 101 17.36 -0.75 3.18
N GLU A 102 18.31 -0.93 4.10
CA GLU A 102 19.22 -2.09 4.13
C GLU A 102 18.51 -3.45 4.20
N HIS A 103 17.27 -3.48 4.71
CA HIS A 103 16.49 -4.69 4.94
C HIS A 103 15.06 -4.59 4.42
N ALA A 104 14.87 -4.07 3.21
CA ALA A 104 13.55 -3.85 2.61
C ALA A 104 12.65 -5.11 2.55
N THR A 105 13.24 -6.29 2.42
CA THR A 105 12.56 -7.59 2.33
C THR A 105 12.47 -8.33 3.67
N ASN A 106 12.91 -7.71 4.77
CA ASN A 106 12.73 -8.29 6.10
C ASN A 106 11.23 -8.43 6.40
N PRO A 107 10.76 -9.58 6.89
CA PRO A 107 9.37 -9.80 7.30
C PRO A 107 8.75 -8.66 8.12
N ASP A 108 9.50 -8.04 9.04
CA ASP A 108 8.99 -6.94 9.88
C ASP A 108 8.67 -5.69 9.04
N ASN A 109 9.56 -5.34 8.10
CA ASN A 109 9.37 -4.20 7.20
C ASN A 109 8.24 -4.47 6.20
N LEU A 110 8.14 -5.71 5.69
CA LEU A 110 7.05 -6.14 4.83
C LEU A 110 5.71 -6.08 5.55
N PHE A 111 5.64 -6.56 6.79
CA PHE A 111 4.43 -6.51 7.62
C PHE A 111 4.01 -5.07 7.94
N LYS A 112 4.98 -4.18 8.22
CA LYS A 112 4.73 -2.75 8.36
C LYS A 112 4.20 -2.13 7.06
N GLY A 113 4.79 -2.49 5.93
CA GLY A 113 4.29 -2.13 4.59
C GLY A 113 2.84 -2.56 4.39
N LEU A 114 2.51 -3.81 4.73
CA LEU A 114 1.14 -4.32 4.66
C LEU A 114 0.18 -3.58 5.58
N SER A 115 0.61 -3.23 6.79
CA SER A 115 -0.21 -2.47 7.74
C SER A 115 -0.61 -1.11 7.16
N TYR A 116 0.31 -0.42 6.49
CA TYR A 116 0.05 0.84 5.79
C TYR A 116 -0.89 0.65 4.59
N VAL A 117 -0.73 -0.44 3.85
CA VAL A 117 -1.65 -0.79 2.74
C VAL A 117 -3.05 -1.03 3.25
N VAL A 118 -3.22 -1.82 4.33
CA VAL A 118 -4.53 -2.11 4.92
C VAL A 118 -5.21 -0.82 5.39
N GLU A 119 -4.48 0.10 6.00
CA GLU A 119 -5.01 1.42 6.37
C GLU A 119 -5.54 2.19 5.14
N VAL A 120 -4.79 2.19 4.02
CA VAL A 120 -5.25 2.82 2.78
C VAL A 120 -6.48 2.12 2.23
N LEU A 121 -6.49 0.78 2.17
CA LEU A 121 -7.65 0.01 1.72
C LEU A 121 -8.90 0.31 2.56
N CYS A 122 -8.77 0.42 3.89
CA CYS A 122 -9.86 0.85 4.76
C CYS A 122 -10.38 2.24 4.36
N LYS A 123 -9.50 3.21 4.12
CA LYS A 123 -9.90 4.57 3.68
C LYS A 123 -10.62 4.53 2.33
N LEU A 124 -10.14 3.75 1.37
CA LEU A 124 -10.73 3.62 0.04
C LEU A 124 -12.13 2.99 0.04
N ASP A 125 -12.42 2.16 1.05
CA ASP A 125 -13.72 1.51 1.25
C ASP A 125 -14.59 2.21 2.33
N ASN A 126 -14.16 3.38 2.85
CA ASN A 126 -14.81 4.09 3.96
C ASN A 126 -15.03 3.22 5.22
N LEU A 127 -14.09 2.34 5.51
CA LEU A 127 -14.06 1.47 6.67
C LEU A 127 -13.21 2.11 7.78
N PRO A 128 -13.54 1.89 9.07
CA PRO A 128 -12.63 2.24 10.15
C PRO A 128 -11.31 1.45 9.99
N ASN A 129 -10.19 2.08 10.33
CA ASN A 129 -8.88 1.43 10.25
C ASN A 129 -8.86 0.22 11.19
N VAL A 130 -8.79 -0.98 10.63
CA VAL A 130 -8.78 -2.25 11.37
C VAL A 130 -7.46 -2.51 12.10
N MET A 131 -6.39 -1.82 11.70
CA MET A 131 -5.08 -1.93 12.35
C MET A 131 -4.94 -0.98 13.55
N ASP A 132 -5.87 -0.03 13.71
CA ASP A 132 -5.86 0.94 14.81
C ASP A 132 -6.63 0.42 16.02
N CYS A 133 -5.94 -0.34 16.88
CA CYS A 133 -6.52 -0.84 18.12
C CYS A 133 -6.60 0.23 19.22
N SER A 134 -6.04 1.44 19.04
CA SER A 134 -6.02 2.48 20.09
C SER A 134 -7.43 2.86 20.55
N LYS A 135 -8.37 2.89 19.59
CA LYS A 135 -9.79 3.15 19.83
C LYS A 135 -10.47 2.07 20.66
N MET A 136 -10.03 0.81 20.55
CA MET A 136 -10.58 -0.26 21.38
C MET A 136 -10.12 -0.16 22.83
N PHE A 137 -8.91 0.35 23.05
CA PHE A 137 -8.32 0.48 24.38
C PHE A 137 -8.50 1.87 25.01
N ASN A 138 -9.26 2.78 24.37
CA ASN A 138 -9.37 4.20 24.75
C ASN A 138 -8.00 4.85 25.04
N TYR A 139 -7.00 4.47 24.25
CA TYR A 139 -5.63 4.86 24.49
C TYR A 139 -5.27 6.08 23.63
N ASN A 140 -5.10 7.24 24.27
CA ASN A 140 -4.61 8.45 23.63
C ASN A 140 -3.08 8.51 23.75
N ALA A 141 -2.37 8.39 22.61
CA ALA A 141 -0.91 8.40 22.55
C ALA A 141 -0.26 9.74 22.96
N GLU A 142 -1.04 10.78 23.26
CA GLU A 142 -0.54 12.08 23.74
C GLU A 142 0.09 12.02 25.14
N HIS A 143 -0.07 10.93 25.88
CA HIS A 143 0.48 10.78 27.23
C HIS A 143 1.97 10.36 27.31
N LEU A 144 2.62 9.98 26.21
CA LEU A 144 4.04 9.57 26.26
C LEU A 144 5.04 10.73 26.24
N SER A 145 4.65 11.92 25.78
CA SER A 145 5.54 13.09 25.73
C SER A 145 5.63 13.85 27.06
N SER A 146 4.75 13.55 28.01
CA SER A 146 4.71 14.19 29.34
C SER A 146 5.35 13.36 30.46
N SER A 147 5.74 12.11 30.20
CA SER A 147 6.39 11.25 31.21
C SER A 147 7.91 11.15 31.07
N ILE A 148 8.52 11.95 30.19
CA ILE A 148 9.98 12.16 30.11
C ILE A 148 10.26 13.63 30.46
N LYS A 149 10.06 13.99 31.72
CA LYS A 149 10.68 15.16 32.35
C LYS A 149 11.04 14.81 33.79
#